data_AF-A0A0R2LHY9-F1
#
_entry.id   AF-A0A0R2LHY9-F1
#
_cell.length_a   1.000
_cell.length_b   1.000
_cell.length_c   1.000
_cell.angle_alpha   90.00
_cell.angle_beta   90.00
_cell.angle_gamma   90.00
#
_symmetry.space_group_name_H-M   'P 1'
#
loop_
_entity.id
_entity.type
_entity.pdbx_description
1 polymer ?
#
loop_
_entity_poly.entity_id
_entity_poly.type
_entity_poly.pdbx_seq_one_letter_code
_entity_poly.pdbx_strand_id
1 'polypeptide(L)'
;MVYLIGAPIANFMTFLTHFLNSLSGAAKAPLGAVLGAMVGVDMGGPINKVAYTFAQTQVDTLPFLMGGVGAAGATPPIGLGIATLIFKKKFSPEDRDAGIAALLMGTMGITEGAIPFATADPLRVIPANTIGAAVACLSGFMFGCLNHAPWGGLIVLPVVDNRWGYIAAVALGSAVVALIVGFAKKPYVAETPAEEKAEADDDDIDFDIQQF
;
A
#
# COMPACT_ATOMS: atom_id res chain seq x y z
N MET A 1 35.44 21.03 7.01
CA MET A 1 34.30 20.08 7.17
C MET A 1 33.37 20.11 5.95
N VAL A 2 32.77 21.26 5.60
CA VAL A 2 31.90 21.39 4.40
C VAL A 2 32.60 20.98 3.09
N TYR A 3 33.85 21.35 2.86
CA TYR A 3 34.59 20.97 1.64
C TYR A 3 35.22 19.57 1.66
N LEU A 4 35.57 19.04 2.84
CA LEU A 4 36.27 17.75 2.98
C LEU A 4 35.30 16.55 2.91
N ILE A 5 34.09 16.71 3.43
CA ILE A 5 33.05 15.68 3.41
C ILE A 5 31.99 16.00 2.35
N GLY A 6 31.64 17.28 2.18
CA GLY A 6 30.60 17.69 1.24
C GLY A 6 30.97 17.50 -0.24
N ALA A 7 32.23 17.75 -0.63
CA ALA A 7 32.63 17.57 -2.04
C ALA A 7 32.60 16.09 -2.48
N PRO A 8 33.13 15.11 -1.70
CA PRO A 8 32.95 13.69 -2.01
C PRO A 8 31.48 13.27 -2.09
N ILE A 9 30.64 13.74 -1.16
CA ILE A 9 29.19 13.42 -1.15
C ILE A 9 28.50 14.03 -2.37
N ALA A 10 28.76 15.29 -2.70
CA ALA A 10 28.16 15.96 -3.85
C ALA A 10 28.55 15.29 -5.17
N ASN A 11 29.81 14.89 -5.32
CA ASN A 11 30.29 14.14 -6.49
C ASN A 11 29.62 12.77 -6.59
N PHE A 12 29.46 12.08 -5.46
CA PHE A 12 28.77 10.80 -5.41
C PHE A 12 27.27 10.93 -5.75
N MET A 13 26.59 11.94 -5.22
CA MET A 13 25.18 12.23 -5.55
C MET A 13 25.00 12.60 -7.02
N THR A 14 25.94 13.37 -7.58
CA THR A 14 25.96 13.72 -9.00
C THR A 14 26.14 12.46 -9.85
N PHE A 15 27.08 11.60 -9.50
CA PHE A 15 27.29 10.29 -10.14
C PHE A 15 26.02 9.43 -10.09
N LEU A 16 25.39 9.28 -8.92
CA LEU A 16 24.16 8.50 -8.76
C LEU A 16 23.00 9.09 -9.59
N THR A 17 22.85 10.41 -9.60
CA THR A 17 21.81 11.10 -10.36
C THR A 17 22.00 10.86 -11.86
N HIS A 18 23.24 10.97 -12.36
CA HIS A 18 23.55 10.65 -13.76
C HIS A 18 23.34 9.18 -14.07
N PHE A 19 23.76 8.28 -13.19
CA PHE A 19 23.56 6.84 -13.36
C PHE A 19 22.07 6.50 -13.46
N LEU A 20 21.23 6.98 -12.53
CA LEU A 20 19.79 6.73 -12.54
C LEU A 20 19.08 7.37 -13.74
N ASN A 21 19.52 8.56 -14.17
CA ASN A 21 19.01 9.19 -15.39
C ASN A 21 19.45 8.45 -16.67
N SER A 22 20.62 7.82 -16.67
CA SER A 22 21.13 7.05 -17.81
C SER A 22 20.38 5.74 -18.04
N LEU A 23 19.64 5.25 -17.03
CA LEU A 23 18.81 4.05 -17.18
C LEU A 23 17.72 4.33 -18.22
N SER A 24 17.76 3.63 -19.36
CA SER A 24 16.71 3.68 -20.36
C SER A 24 15.64 2.60 -20.09
N GLY A 25 14.38 2.89 -20.43
CA GLY A 25 13.23 1.95 -20.44
C GLY A 25 13.39 0.68 -19.61
N ALA A 26 13.83 -0.41 -20.23
CA ALA A 26 13.99 -1.72 -19.60
C ALA A 26 14.98 -1.78 -18.42
N ALA A 27 16.02 -0.95 -18.42
CA ALA A 27 17.00 -0.89 -17.32
C ALA A 27 16.40 -0.31 -16.04
N LYS A 28 15.29 0.45 -16.13
CA LYS A 28 14.55 0.93 -14.96
C LYS A 28 13.66 -0.16 -14.34
N ALA A 29 13.40 -1.26 -15.04
CA ALA A 29 12.44 -2.26 -14.59
C ALA A 29 12.81 -2.92 -13.25
N PRO A 30 14.06 -3.39 -13.03
CA PRO A 30 14.43 -3.96 -11.74
C PRO A 30 14.31 -2.95 -10.59
N LEU A 31 14.68 -1.70 -10.83
CA LEU A 31 14.56 -0.63 -9.84
C LEU A 31 13.09 -0.37 -9.46
N GLY A 32 12.20 -0.28 -10.45
CA GLY A 32 10.77 -0.11 -10.22
C GLY A 32 10.17 -1.27 -9.42
N ALA A 33 10.52 -2.51 -9.77
CA ALA A 33 10.04 -3.69 -9.05
C ALA A 33 10.49 -3.69 -7.58
N VAL A 34 11.76 -3.39 -7.30
CA VAL A 34 12.30 -3.33 -5.93
C VAL A 34 11.65 -2.19 -5.13
N LEU A 35 11.60 -0.98 -5.68
CA LEU A 35 11.00 0.16 -4.99
C LEU A 35 9.51 -0.05 -4.72
N GLY A 36 8.76 -0.57 -5.68
CA GLY A 36 7.35 -0.90 -5.48
C GLY A 36 7.14 -2.00 -4.45
N ALA A 37 7.98 -3.05 -4.46
CA ALA A 37 7.93 -4.09 -3.43
C ALA A 37 8.19 -3.52 -2.02
N MET A 38 9.20 -2.64 -1.88
CA MET A 38 9.49 -1.95 -0.62
C MET A 38 8.29 -1.12 -0.13
N VAL A 39 7.55 -0.47 -1.03
CA VAL A 39 6.35 0.30 -0.69
C VAL A 39 5.23 -0.60 -0.17
N GLY A 40 5.01 -1.74 -0.82
CA GLY A 40 3.86 -2.61 -0.53
C GLY A 40 4.00 -3.55 0.66
N VAL A 41 5.22 -3.75 1.19
CA VAL A 41 5.50 -4.83 2.15
C VAL A 41 5.02 -4.58 3.56
N ASP A 42 5.05 -3.34 4.04
CA ASP A 42 4.76 -2.99 5.44
C ASP A 42 3.73 -1.86 5.60
N MET A 43 2.99 -1.54 4.53
CA MET A 43 1.81 -0.66 4.52
C MET A 43 1.99 0.69 5.24
N GLY A 44 3.18 1.30 5.16
CA GLY A 44 3.49 2.56 5.87
C GLY A 44 4.61 2.42 6.93
N GLY A 45 5.16 1.21 7.07
CA GLY A 45 6.26 0.92 7.97
C GLY A 45 7.62 1.47 7.50
N PRO A 46 8.71 1.06 8.17
CA PRO A 46 10.06 1.56 7.92
C PRO A 46 10.55 1.35 6.48
N ILE A 47 10.24 0.21 5.85
CA ILE A 47 10.71 -0.12 4.49
C ILE A 47 10.01 0.77 3.48
N ASN A 48 8.69 0.94 3.60
CA ASN A 48 7.92 1.86 2.78
C ASN A 48 8.45 3.31 2.91
N LYS A 49 8.69 3.76 4.15
CA LYS A 49 9.21 5.12 4.41
C LYS A 49 10.59 5.35 3.78
N VAL A 50 11.48 4.36 3.78
CA VAL A 50 12.77 4.48 3.09
C VAL A 50 12.58 4.66 1.58
N ALA A 51 11.72 3.84 0.95
CA ALA A 51 11.44 3.96 -0.48
C ALA A 51 10.79 5.30 -0.85
N TYR A 52 9.79 5.75 -0.08
CA TYR A 52 9.15 7.05 -0.28
C TYR A 52 10.11 8.20 -0.09
N THR A 53 10.89 8.21 1.00
CA THR A 53 11.85 9.28 1.26
C THR A 53 12.89 9.36 0.15
N PHE A 54 13.37 8.21 -0.35
CA PHE A 54 14.29 8.17 -1.49
C PHE A 54 13.67 8.80 -2.74
N ALA A 55 12.41 8.51 -3.07
CA ALA A 55 11.75 9.11 -4.22
C ALA A 55 11.42 10.61 -4.03
N GLN A 56 10.93 10.98 -2.84
CA GLN A 56 10.54 12.35 -2.49
C GLN A 56 11.72 13.32 -2.53
N THR A 57 12.86 12.92 -1.96
CA THR A 57 14.08 13.76 -1.93
C THR A 57 14.64 14.03 -3.33
N GLN A 58 14.29 13.18 -4.29
CA GLN A 58 14.76 13.27 -5.67
C GLN A 58 13.69 13.86 -6.61
N VAL A 59 12.55 14.36 -6.12
CA VAL A 59 11.44 14.80 -6.99
C VAL A 59 11.85 15.85 -8.02
N ASP A 60 12.76 16.76 -7.64
CA ASP A 60 13.24 17.84 -8.52
C ASP A 60 14.23 17.35 -9.60
N THR A 61 14.91 16.23 -9.36
CA THR A 61 15.99 15.74 -10.24
C THR A 61 15.64 14.47 -11.01
N LEU A 62 14.81 13.61 -10.41
CA LEU A 62 14.40 12.30 -10.90
C LEU A 62 12.89 12.09 -10.63
N PRO A 63 11.99 12.93 -11.16
CA PRO A 63 10.55 12.87 -10.89
C PRO A 63 9.89 11.54 -11.31
N PHE A 64 10.56 10.74 -12.16
CA PHE A 64 10.11 9.40 -12.51
C PHE A 64 10.11 8.46 -11.29
N LEU A 65 11.04 8.63 -10.33
CA LEU A 65 11.07 7.83 -9.09
C LEU A 65 9.76 8.00 -8.34
N MET A 66 9.33 9.24 -8.16
CA MET A 66 8.07 9.56 -7.48
C MET A 66 6.84 9.21 -8.33
N GLY A 67 6.97 9.20 -9.66
CA GLY A 67 5.93 8.71 -10.57
C GLY A 67 5.59 7.23 -10.35
N GLY A 68 6.60 6.37 -10.20
CA GLY A 68 6.38 4.94 -9.88
C GLY A 68 6.03 4.70 -8.42
N VAL A 69 6.79 5.28 -7.48
CA VAL A 69 6.56 5.09 -6.03
C VAL A 69 5.22 5.65 -5.59
N GLY A 70 4.81 6.81 -6.13
CA GLY A 70 3.49 7.38 -5.86
C GLY A 70 2.33 6.47 -6.28
N ALA A 71 2.45 5.82 -7.45
CA ALA A 71 1.47 4.85 -7.92
C ALA A 71 1.47 3.58 -7.05
N ALA A 72 2.66 3.16 -6.61
CA ALA A 72 2.83 1.99 -5.75
C ALA A 72 2.12 2.16 -4.40
N GLY A 73 2.15 3.33 -3.75
CA GLY A 73 1.48 3.46 -2.45
C GLY A 73 -0.03 3.60 -2.53
N ALA A 74 -0.58 4.05 -3.65
CA ALA A 74 -2.02 4.00 -3.89
C ALA A 74 -2.54 2.55 -4.01
N THR A 75 -1.67 1.65 -4.48
CA THR A 75 -2.05 0.35 -5.02
C THR A 75 -2.59 -0.64 -3.99
N PRO A 76 -1.92 -0.91 -2.85
CA PRO A 76 -2.42 -1.85 -1.84
C PRO A 76 -3.84 -1.54 -1.33
N PRO A 77 -4.13 -0.33 -0.82
CA PRO A 77 -5.45 -0.02 -0.28
C PRO A 77 -6.55 0.01 -1.36
N ILE A 78 -6.27 0.54 -2.56
CA ILE A 78 -7.22 0.49 -3.69
C ILE A 78 -7.51 -0.96 -4.09
N GLY A 79 -6.47 -1.77 -4.24
CA GLY A 79 -6.60 -3.17 -4.66
C GLY A 79 -7.39 -4.01 -3.66
N LEU A 80 -7.16 -3.80 -2.37
CA LEU A 80 -7.93 -4.47 -1.32
C LEU A 80 -9.39 -4.06 -1.32
N GLY A 81 -9.68 -2.76 -1.42
CA GLY A 81 -11.07 -2.31 -1.51
C GLY A 81 -11.78 -2.75 -2.79
N ILE A 82 -11.07 -2.87 -3.93
CA ILE A 82 -11.62 -3.53 -5.13
C ILE A 82 -11.89 -5.02 -4.84
N ALA A 83 -10.99 -5.71 -4.14
CA ALA A 83 -11.16 -7.11 -3.80
C ALA A 83 -12.44 -7.34 -2.98
N THR A 84 -12.74 -6.46 -2.01
CA THR A 84 -13.95 -6.59 -1.20
C THR A 84 -15.23 -6.35 -2.00
N LEU A 85 -15.19 -5.47 -3.01
CA LEU A 85 -16.32 -5.20 -3.89
C LEU A 85 -16.58 -6.33 -4.90
N ILE A 86 -15.53 -6.95 -5.44
CA ILE A 86 -15.66 -8.01 -6.46
C ILE A 86 -15.89 -9.38 -5.80
N PHE A 87 -15.11 -9.73 -4.79
CA PHE A 87 -15.12 -11.04 -4.14
C PHE A 87 -15.89 -11.02 -2.82
N LYS A 88 -17.00 -10.29 -2.74
CA LYS A 88 -17.79 -10.02 -1.51
C LYS A 88 -17.93 -11.25 -0.58
N LYS A 89 -18.22 -12.43 -1.12
CA LYS A 89 -18.41 -13.68 -0.37
C LYS A 89 -17.17 -14.17 0.41
N LYS A 90 -15.99 -13.63 0.15
CA LYS A 90 -14.71 -13.97 0.81
C LYS A 90 -14.33 -13.03 1.95
N PHE A 91 -15.13 -12.00 2.18
CA PHE A 91 -14.87 -10.94 3.14
C PHE A 91 -16.05 -10.82 4.11
N SER A 92 -15.76 -10.54 5.38
CA SER A 92 -16.78 -10.27 6.39
C SER A 92 -17.51 -8.95 6.10
N PRO A 93 -18.64 -8.64 6.76
CA PRO A 93 -19.25 -7.31 6.68
C PRO A 93 -18.27 -6.19 7.03
N GLU A 94 -17.48 -6.36 8.09
CA GLU A 94 -16.50 -5.39 8.58
C GLU A 94 -15.37 -5.17 7.58
N ASP A 95 -14.88 -6.24 6.95
CA ASP A 95 -13.89 -6.16 5.88
C ASP A 95 -14.40 -5.31 4.71
N ARG A 96 -15.69 -5.43 4.36
CA ARG A 96 -16.27 -4.70 3.23
C ARG A 96 -16.37 -3.22 3.53
N ASP A 97 -16.77 -2.85 4.74
CA ASP A 97 -16.80 -1.45 5.18
C ASP A 97 -15.40 -0.84 5.25
N ALA A 98 -14.44 -1.60 5.80
CA ALA A 98 -13.03 -1.24 5.77
C ALA A 98 -12.50 -1.09 4.33
N GLY A 99 -13.05 -1.86 3.38
CA GLY A 99 -12.66 -1.81 1.97
C GLY A 99 -13.07 -0.51 1.28
N ILE A 100 -14.23 0.04 1.65
CA ILE A 100 -14.67 1.36 1.15
C ILE A 100 -13.74 2.45 1.69
N ALA A 101 -13.39 2.38 2.98
CA ALA A 101 -12.42 3.30 3.58
C ALA A 101 -11.03 3.16 2.93
N ALA A 102 -10.59 1.93 2.65
CA ALA A 102 -9.34 1.65 1.98
C ALA A 102 -9.28 2.24 0.56
N LEU A 103 -10.36 2.15 -0.23
CA LEU A 103 -10.42 2.81 -1.54
C LEU A 103 -10.13 4.30 -1.43
N LEU A 104 -10.81 4.99 -0.53
CA LEU A 104 -10.64 6.43 -0.32
C LEU A 104 -9.21 6.76 0.14
N MET A 105 -8.70 6.04 1.14
CA MET A 105 -7.32 6.21 1.62
C MET A 105 -6.30 6.01 0.50
N GLY A 106 -6.49 5.00 -0.34
CA GLY A 106 -5.62 4.75 -1.47
C GLY A 106 -5.66 5.85 -2.53
N THR A 107 -6.83 6.46 -2.79
CA THR A 107 -6.89 7.65 -3.66
C THR A 107 -6.07 8.82 -3.12
N MET A 108 -5.94 8.94 -1.80
CA MET A 108 -5.12 9.94 -1.13
C MET A 108 -3.64 9.53 -0.99
N GLY A 109 -3.27 8.32 -1.42
CA GLY A 109 -1.91 7.79 -1.30
C GLY A 109 -1.56 7.30 0.11
N ILE A 110 -2.56 7.00 0.93
CA ILE A 110 -2.41 6.51 2.30
C ILE A 110 -2.40 4.98 2.26
N THR A 111 -1.20 4.41 2.34
CA THR A 111 -0.96 2.95 2.28
C THR A 111 -1.55 2.19 3.46
N GLU A 112 -1.73 2.87 4.60
CA GLU A 112 -2.16 2.35 5.88
C GLU A 112 -3.59 1.80 5.83
N GLY A 113 -4.39 2.20 4.83
CA GLY A 113 -5.71 1.63 4.59
C GLY A 113 -5.70 0.12 4.32
N ALA A 114 -4.54 -0.46 4.01
CA ALA A 114 -4.34 -1.89 3.87
C ALA A 114 -4.09 -2.63 5.20
N ILE A 115 -3.76 -1.93 6.29
CA ILE A 115 -3.39 -2.54 7.58
C ILE A 115 -4.50 -3.47 8.11
N PRO A 116 -5.79 -3.08 8.17
CA PRO A 116 -6.83 -3.93 8.73
C PRO A 116 -6.90 -5.32 8.07
N PHE A 117 -6.73 -5.35 6.74
CA PHE A 117 -6.71 -6.58 5.95
C PHE A 117 -5.45 -7.42 6.20
N ALA A 118 -4.31 -6.76 6.33
CA ALA A 118 -3.03 -7.42 6.60
C ALA A 118 -2.99 -8.02 8.01
N THR A 119 -3.59 -7.37 9.01
CA THR A 119 -3.75 -7.97 10.35
C THR A 119 -4.70 -9.17 10.34
N ALA A 120 -5.77 -9.12 9.55
CA ALA A 120 -6.71 -10.23 9.45
C ALA A 120 -6.16 -11.45 8.66
N ASP A 121 -5.35 -11.23 7.63
CA ASP A 121 -4.84 -12.30 6.76
C ASP A 121 -3.44 -11.98 6.20
N PRO A 122 -2.39 -11.95 7.06
CA PRO A 122 -1.07 -11.44 6.70
C PRO A 122 -0.41 -12.27 5.59
N LEU A 123 -0.58 -13.60 5.63
CA LEU A 123 0.06 -14.53 4.69
C LEU A 123 -0.39 -14.34 3.24
N ARG A 124 -1.59 -13.79 3.02
CA ARG A 124 -2.13 -13.56 1.67
C ARG A 124 -2.04 -12.10 1.27
N VAL A 125 -2.31 -11.20 2.21
CA VAL A 125 -2.41 -9.76 1.92
C VAL A 125 -1.04 -9.13 1.74
N ILE A 126 -0.05 -9.43 2.60
CA ILE A 126 1.28 -8.81 2.50
C ILE A 126 1.97 -9.18 1.17
N PRO A 127 2.03 -10.45 0.75
CA PRO A 127 2.62 -10.79 -0.55
C PRO A 127 1.83 -10.19 -1.72
N ALA A 128 0.50 -10.15 -1.65
CA ALA A 128 -0.33 -9.53 -2.69
C ALA A 128 -0.02 -8.03 -2.83
N ASN A 129 0.02 -7.31 -1.71
CA ASN A 129 0.35 -5.88 -1.66
C ASN A 129 1.75 -5.62 -2.23
N THR A 130 2.73 -6.42 -1.80
CA THR A 130 4.12 -6.32 -2.27
C THR A 130 4.21 -6.50 -3.79
N ILE A 131 3.59 -7.56 -4.33
CA ILE A 131 3.62 -7.86 -5.76
C ILE A 131 2.86 -6.80 -6.55
N GLY A 132 1.67 -6.40 -6.10
CA GLY A 132 0.86 -5.38 -6.78
C GLY A 132 1.55 -4.01 -6.80
N ALA A 133 2.15 -3.58 -5.69
CA ALA A 133 2.90 -2.33 -5.61
C ALA A 133 4.16 -2.37 -6.50
N ALA A 134 4.86 -3.52 -6.57
CA ALA A 134 5.95 -3.73 -7.52
C ALA A 134 5.49 -3.56 -8.97
N VAL A 135 4.34 -4.16 -9.34
CA VAL A 135 3.75 -4.03 -10.67
C VAL A 135 3.36 -2.58 -10.97
N ALA A 136 2.74 -1.86 -10.02
CA ALA A 136 2.39 -0.46 -10.20
C ALA A 136 3.62 0.42 -10.41
N CYS A 137 4.65 0.27 -9.57
CA CYS A 137 5.87 1.07 -9.68
C CYS A 137 6.59 0.83 -11.01
N LEU A 138 6.77 -0.46 -11.35
CA LEU A 138 7.32 -0.88 -12.63
C LEU A 138 6.53 -0.29 -13.80
N SER A 139 5.20 -0.41 -13.79
CA SER A 139 4.33 0.11 -14.84
C SER A 139 4.44 1.63 -14.95
N GLY A 140 4.48 2.36 -13.83
CA GLY A 140 4.68 3.80 -13.80
C GLY A 140 6.00 4.21 -14.45
N PHE A 141 7.07 3.46 -14.22
CA PHE A 141 8.36 3.70 -14.89
C PHE A 141 8.29 3.39 -16.39
N MET A 142 7.64 2.29 -16.79
CA MET A 142 7.53 1.89 -18.20
C MET A 142 6.66 2.84 -19.01
N PHE A 143 5.61 3.39 -18.40
CA PHE A 143 4.76 4.41 -19.01
C PHE A 143 5.41 5.80 -18.99
N GLY A 144 6.53 5.98 -18.31
CA GLY A 144 7.21 7.28 -18.22
C GLY A 144 6.43 8.31 -17.40
N CYS A 145 5.74 7.86 -16.34
CA CYS A 145 5.04 8.76 -15.43
C CYS A 145 6.04 9.59 -14.63
N LEU A 146 5.88 10.91 -14.64
CA LEU A 146 6.71 11.83 -13.84
C LEU A 146 5.80 12.51 -12.82
N ASN A 147 6.16 12.47 -11.54
CA ASN A 147 5.41 13.14 -10.49
C ASN A 147 6.27 14.25 -9.89
N HIS A 148 5.79 15.49 -9.98
CA HIS A 148 6.50 16.69 -9.52
C HIS A 148 6.15 17.09 -8.08
N ALA A 149 5.38 16.28 -7.35
CA ALA A 149 5.11 16.50 -5.93
C ALA A 149 5.69 15.36 -5.07
N PRO A 150 6.18 15.65 -3.85
CA PRO A 150 6.67 14.64 -2.91
C PRO A 150 5.52 13.88 -2.22
N TRP A 151 4.46 13.55 -2.97
CA TRP A 151 3.27 12.86 -2.49
C TRP A 151 2.81 11.77 -3.48
N GLY A 152 2.05 10.76 -3.01
CA GLY A 152 1.55 9.64 -3.83
C GLY A 152 0.03 9.65 -4.04
N GLY A 153 -0.56 8.54 -4.47
CA GLY A 153 -2.02 8.47 -4.62
C GLY A 153 -2.54 9.02 -5.95
N LEU A 154 -3.85 9.08 -6.12
CA LEU A 154 -4.50 9.73 -7.26
C LEU A 154 -4.64 11.25 -7.06
N ILE A 155 -4.50 11.74 -5.82
CA ILE A 155 -4.53 13.18 -5.51
C ILE A 155 -3.44 13.98 -6.25
N VAL A 156 -2.31 13.35 -6.62
CA VAL A 156 -1.22 14.01 -7.35
C VAL A 156 -1.42 14.10 -8.86
N LEU A 157 -2.50 13.56 -9.42
CA LEU A 157 -2.76 13.61 -10.87
C LEU A 157 -2.62 15.00 -11.52
N PRO A 158 -2.99 16.13 -10.87
CA PRO A 158 -2.81 17.46 -11.47
C PRO A 158 -1.35 17.80 -11.80
N VAL A 159 -0.40 17.26 -11.03
CA VAL A 159 1.04 17.55 -11.13
C VAL A 159 1.85 16.39 -11.72
N VAL A 160 1.17 15.37 -12.25
CA VAL A 160 1.80 14.21 -12.89
C VAL A 160 1.81 14.39 -14.42
N ASP A 161 2.97 14.17 -15.03
CA ASP A 161 3.10 13.98 -16.48
C ASP A 161 2.75 12.54 -16.86
N ASN A 162 2.10 12.38 -18.02
CA ASN A 162 1.44 11.14 -18.44
C ASN A 162 0.42 10.60 -17.41
N ARG A 163 -0.57 11.43 -17.08
CA ARG A 163 -1.67 11.12 -16.15
C ARG A 163 -2.38 9.79 -16.45
N TRP A 164 -2.62 9.50 -17.73
CA TRP A 164 -3.26 8.26 -18.15
C TRP A 164 -2.39 7.04 -17.89
N GLY A 165 -1.09 7.15 -18.15
CA GLY A 165 -0.11 6.13 -17.74
C GLY A 165 -0.12 5.91 -16.24
N TYR A 166 -0.18 6.97 -15.44
CA TYR A 166 -0.20 6.85 -13.98
C TYR A 166 -1.47 6.15 -13.47
N ILE A 167 -2.63 6.53 -14.00
CA ILE A 167 -3.91 5.86 -13.70
C ILE A 167 -3.83 4.38 -14.10
N ALA A 168 -3.29 4.07 -15.28
CA ALA A 168 -3.12 2.70 -15.74
C ALA A 168 -2.17 1.91 -14.83
N ALA A 169 -1.08 2.52 -14.36
CA ALA A 169 -0.13 1.88 -13.45
C ALA A 169 -0.78 1.53 -12.09
N VAL A 170 -1.52 2.46 -11.50
CA VAL A 170 -2.29 2.22 -10.27
C VAL A 170 -3.33 1.11 -10.51
N ALA A 171 -4.09 1.20 -11.61
CA ALA A 171 -5.11 0.21 -11.94
C ALA A 171 -4.53 -1.20 -12.14
N LEU A 172 -3.40 -1.34 -12.84
CA LEU A 172 -2.72 -2.62 -13.05
C LEU A 172 -2.24 -3.23 -11.74
N GLY A 173 -1.55 -2.45 -10.90
CA GLY A 173 -1.12 -2.94 -9.60
C GLY A 173 -2.29 -3.30 -8.69
N SER A 174 -3.32 -2.46 -8.62
CA SER A 174 -4.50 -2.71 -7.79
C SER A 174 -5.29 -3.93 -8.28
N ALA A 175 -5.36 -4.16 -9.59
CA ALA A 175 -5.94 -5.39 -10.15
C ALA A 175 -5.13 -6.61 -9.71
N VAL A 176 -3.80 -6.54 -9.73
CA VAL A 176 -2.95 -7.64 -9.24
C VAL A 176 -3.22 -7.94 -7.76
N VAL A 177 -3.27 -6.93 -6.89
CA VAL A 177 -3.63 -7.12 -5.47
C VAL A 177 -5.02 -7.78 -5.36
N ALA A 178 -6.01 -7.22 -6.05
CA ALA A 178 -7.39 -7.69 -5.97
C ALA A 178 -7.54 -9.14 -6.43
N LEU A 179 -6.85 -9.53 -7.50
CA LEU A 179 -6.89 -10.89 -8.04
C LEU A 179 -6.14 -11.86 -7.12
N ILE A 180 -4.95 -11.52 -6.62
CA ILE A 180 -4.19 -12.40 -5.71
C ILE A 180 -5.00 -12.64 -4.43
N VAL A 181 -5.45 -11.59 -3.75
CA VAL A 181 -6.24 -11.74 -2.51
C VAL A 181 -7.57 -12.42 -2.81
N GLY A 182 -8.24 -11.98 -3.87
CA GLY A 182 -9.53 -12.49 -4.31
C GLY A 182 -9.50 -13.97 -4.63
N PHE A 183 -8.44 -14.52 -5.23
CA PHE A 183 -8.32 -15.96 -5.48
C PHE A 183 -7.77 -16.72 -4.27
N ALA A 184 -6.83 -16.15 -3.52
CA ALA A 184 -6.18 -16.83 -2.40
C ALA A 184 -7.03 -16.95 -1.13
N LYS A 185 -7.94 -15.99 -0.86
CA LYS A 185 -8.85 -16.06 0.30
C LYS A 185 -9.89 -17.15 0.13
N LYS A 186 -10.24 -17.82 1.23
CA LYS A 186 -11.39 -18.74 1.28
C LYS A 186 -12.69 -17.95 1.47
N PRO A 187 -13.86 -18.52 1.12
CA PRO A 187 -15.15 -17.93 1.46
C PRO A 187 -15.22 -17.63 2.96
N TYR A 188 -15.78 -16.47 3.30
CA TYR A 188 -16.03 -16.12 4.69
C TYR A 188 -17.14 -17.02 5.22
N VAL A 189 -16.89 -17.63 6.36
CA VAL A 189 -17.88 -18.41 7.11
C VAL A 189 -18.13 -17.60 8.38
N ALA A 190 -19.37 -17.17 8.58
CA ALA A 190 -19.74 -16.50 9.82
C ALA A 190 -19.49 -17.45 10.98
N GLU A 191 -18.81 -16.98 12.02
CA GLU A 191 -18.79 -17.71 13.27
C GLU A 191 -20.23 -17.76 13.78
N THR A 192 -20.81 -18.95 13.85
CA THR A 192 -22.03 -19.15 14.65
C THR A 192 -21.72 -18.66 16.05
N PRO A 193 -22.54 -17.79 16.65
CA PRO A 193 -22.41 -17.47 18.06
C PRO A 193 -22.38 -18.81 18.80
N ALA A 194 -21.23 -19.16 19.39
CA ALA A 194 -21.22 -20.21 20.39
C ALA A 194 -22.24 -19.74 21.44
N GLU A 195 -23.24 -20.57 21.72
CA GLU A 195 -24.21 -20.36 22.79
C GLU A 195 -23.45 -19.76 23.98
N GLU A 196 -23.73 -18.49 24.27
CA GLU A 196 -23.33 -17.88 25.52
C GLU A 196 -23.76 -18.84 26.61
N LYS A 197 -22.76 -19.36 27.33
CA LYS A 197 -22.89 -20.28 28.43
C LYS A 197 -24.11 -19.92 29.29
N ALA A 198 -25.14 -20.76 29.18
CA ALA A 198 -26.18 -20.91 30.19
C ALA A 198 -25.60 -21.59 31.45
N GLU A 199 -24.58 -20.98 32.06
CA GLU A 199 -24.00 -21.34 33.37
C GLU A 199 -23.78 -20.05 34.19
N ALA A 200 -24.77 -19.18 34.21
CA ALA A 200 -24.86 -18.05 35.14
C ALA A 200 -26.14 -18.15 35.99
N ASP A 201 -26.56 -19.38 36.29
CA ASP A 201 -27.76 -19.72 37.04
C ASP A 201 -27.37 -20.78 38.09
N ASP A 202 -26.55 -20.39 39.09
CA ASP A 202 -26.52 -21.06 40.41
C ASP A 202 -25.75 -20.28 41.51
N ASP A 203 -25.87 -18.96 41.59
CA ASP A 203 -25.46 -18.22 42.80
C ASP A 203 -26.60 -17.27 43.23
N ASP A 204 -27.67 -17.89 43.72
CA ASP A 204 -28.66 -17.26 44.60
C ASP A 204 -27.96 -16.69 45.84
N ILE A 205 -27.59 -15.40 45.80
CA ILE A 205 -27.25 -14.64 47.01
C ILE A 205 -28.55 -14.04 47.56
N ASP A 206 -29.20 -14.81 48.42
CA ASP A 206 -30.34 -14.39 49.22
C ASP A 206 -29.86 -13.36 50.26
N PHE A 207 -30.14 -12.07 50.03
CA PHE A 207 -29.92 -11.02 51.01
C PHE A 207 -31.13 -10.91 51.94
N ASP A 208 -31.15 -11.77 52.96
CA ASP A 208 -32.05 -11.65 54.10
C ASP A 208 -31.66 -10.40 54.94
N ILE A 209 -32.30 -9.27 54.65
CA ILE A 209 -32.24 -8.08 55.51
C ILE A 209 -33.20 -8.31 56.69
N GLN A 210 -32.69 -8.89 57.78
CA GLN A 210 -33.37 -8.84 59.07
C GLN A 210 -33.08 -7.52 59.78
N GLN A 211 -34.19 -6.80 59.97
CA GLN A 211 -34.38 -5.58 60.73
C GLN A 211 -34.06 -5.77 62.22
N PHE A 212 -33.13 -4.99 62.76
CA PHE A 212 -33.06 -4.62 64.18
C PHE A 212 -32.58 -3.18 64.32
#